data_AF-A0A7H4N4U0-F1
#
_entry.id   AF-A0A7H4N4U0-F1
#
_cell.length_a   1.000
_cell.length_b   1.000
_cell.length_c   1.000
_cell.angle_alpha   90.00
_cell.angle_beta   90.00
_cell.angle_gamma   90.00
#
_symmetry.space_group_name_H-M   'P 1'
#
loop_
_entity.id
_entity.type
_entity.pdbx_description
1 polymer ?
#
loop_
_entity_poly.entity_id
_entity_poly.type
_entity_poly.pdbx_seq_one_letter_code
_entity_poly.pdbx_strand_id
1 'polypeptide(L)'
;MNVPGEDQYRTKGVTYCPHCDGPLFKGKRVAVIGGGNSGVEAAIDLAGVVEHVTLLEFAPEMKADQVLQDKVRSLKNVDIILNAPDHGSGGRR
;
A
#
# COMPACT_ATOMS: atom_id res chain seq x y z
N MET A 1 4.43 0.79 -11.53
CA MET A 1 4.09 2.21 -11.70
C MET A 1 5.19 2.79 -12.60
N ASN A 2 5.24 4.08 -12.88
CA ASN A 2 6.38 4.68 -13.59
C ASN A 2 6.93 5.86 -12.76
N VAL A 3 7.15 5.61 -11.47
CA VAL A 3 7.56 6.67 -10.54
C VAL A 3 9.09 6.81 -10.50
N PRO A 4 9.63 8.05 -10.50
CA PRO A 4 11.06 8.26 -10.29
C PRO A 4 11.52 7.55 -9.01
N GLY A 5 12.48 6.63 -9.13
CA GLY A 5 13.01 5.84 -8.01
C GLY A 5 12.43 4.44 -7.88
N GLU A 6 11.34 4.08 -8.58
CA GLU A 6 10.76 2.72 -8.51
C GLU A 6 11.78 1.64 -8.88
N ASP A 7 12.42 1.77 -10.04
CA ASP A 7 13.44 0.81 -10.49
C ASP A 7 14.73 0.88 -9.66
N GLN A 8 15.02 2.02 -9.02
CA GLN A 8 16.20 2.17 -8.16
C GLN A 8 16.03 1.48 -6.80
N TYR A 9 14.80 1.46 -6.27
CA TYR A 9 14.44 0.84 -5.00
C TYR A 9 13.73 -0.51 -5.15
N ARG A 10 13.55 -0.99 -6.39
CA ARG A 10 13.09 -2.34 -6.70
C ARG A 10 14.01 -3.35 -6.03
N THR A 11 13.43 -4.28 -5.26
CA THR A 11 14.15 -5.26 -4.40
C THR A 11 14.93 -4.67 -3.21
N LYS A 12 14.89 -3.36 -2.99
CA LYS A 12 15.54 -2.65 -1.87
C LYS A 12 14.55 -1.92 -0.95
N GLY A 13 13.26 -2.23 -1.06
CA GLY A 13 12.18 -1.58 -0.32
C GLY A 13 10.87 -1.53 -1.10
N VAL A 14 10.94 -1.46 -2.44
CA VAL A 14 9.77 -1.64 -3.32
C VAL A 14 9.64 -3.13 -3.62
N THR A 15 8.57 -3.73 -3.11
CA THR A 15 8.18 -5.13 -3.35
C THR A 15 6.77 -5.19 -3.94
N TYR A 16 6.52 -6.24 -4.72
CA TYR A 16 5.24 -6.53 -5.35
C TYR A 16 4.59 -7.82 -4.82
N CYS A 17 5.25 -8.53 -3.89
CA CYS A 17 4.72 -9.75 -3.26
C CYS A 17 4.70 -9.61 -1.72
N PRO A 18 3.58 -9.16 -1.13
CA PRO A 18 3.44 -8.98 0.32
C PRO A 18 3.74 -10.26 1.11
N HIS A 19 3.33 -11.40 0.56
CA HIS A 19 3.53 -12.73 1.13
C HIS A 19 5.01 -13.16 1.14
N CYS A 20 5.76 -12.78 0.10
CA CYS A 20 7.16 -13.18 -0.05
C CYS A 20 8.08 -12.37 0.86
N ASP A 21 7.85 -11.05 0.94
CA ASP A 21 8.77 -10.13 1.59
C ASP A 21 8.26 -9.57 2.93
N GLY A 22 6.99 -9.82 3.29
CA GLY A 22 6.37 -9.32 4.52
C GLY A 22 7.20 -9.55 5.79
N PRO A 23 7.77 -10.74 6.04
CA PRO A 23 8.62 -10.99 7.20
C PRO A 23 9.88 -10.12 7.28
N LEU A 24 10.40 -9.63 6.16
CA LEU A 24 11.60 -8.77 6.11
C LEU A 24 11.31 -7.35 6.63
N PHE A 25 10.06 -6.93 6.65
CA PHE A 25 9.61 -5.62 7.11
C PHE A 25 9.06 -5.64 8.55
N LYS A 26 9.32 -6.70 9.31
CA LYS A 26 8.91 -6.80 10.71
C LYS A 26 9.44 -5.61 11.52
N GLY A 27 8.54 -4.91 12.22
CA GLY A 27 8.87 -3.71 13.00
C GLY A 27 9.28 -2.50 12.14
N LYS A 28 8.95 -2.49 10.85
CA LYS A 28 9.10 -1.34 9.96
C LYS A 28 7.75 -0.77 9.60
N ARG A 29 7.75 0.46 9.09
CA ARG A 29 6.58 1.10 8.48
C ARG A 29 6.61 0.85 6.98
N VAL A 30 5.48 0.45 6.40
CA VAL A 30 5.36 0.12 4.97
C VAL A 30 4.19 0.90 4.34
N ALA A 31 4.25 1.06 3.02
CA ALA A 31 3.17 1.66 2.25
C ALA A 31 2.66 0.68 1.19
N VAL A 32 1.35 0.66 0.98
CA VAL A 32 0.68 -0.10 -0.07
C VAL A 32 0.02 0.89 -1.03
N ILE A 33 0.26 0.73 -2.32
CA ILE A 33 -0.28 1.63 -3.35
C ILE A 33 -1.39 0.89 -4.10
N GLY A 34 -2.60 1.48 -4.10
CA GLY A 34 -3.81 0.96 -4.70
C GLY A 34 -4.79 0.41 -3.66
N GLY A 35 -6.05 0.84 -3.74
CA GLY A 35 -7.17 0.43 -2.88
C GLY A 35 -8.19 -0.48 -3.59
N GLY A 36 -7.75 -1.28 -4.56
CA GLY A 36 -8.49 -2.45 -5.05
C GLY A 36 -8.30 -3.67 -4.15
N ASN A 37 -9.00 -4.77 -4.42
CA ASN A 37 -8.95 -6.01 -3.59
C ASN A 37 -7.52 -6.44 -3.26
N SER A 38 -6.65 -6.57 -4.28
CA SER A 38 -5.26 -7.00 -4.06
C SER A 38 -4.45 -6.07 -3.15
N GLY A 39 -4.67 -4.76 -3.22
CA GLY A 39 -3.96 -3.79 -2.37
C GLY A 39 -4.50 -3.77 -0.95
N VAL A 40 -5.83 -3.86 -0.78
CA VAL A 40 -6.45 -3.90 0.54
C VAL A 40 -6.12 -5.21 1.27
N GLU A 41 -6.16 -6.36 0.58
CA GLU A 41 -5.74 -7.65 1.12
C GLU A 41 -4.26 -7.60 1.56
N ALA A 42 -3.38 -7.09 0.69
CA ALA A 42 -1.97 -6.90 1.03
C ALA A 42 -1.76 -6.04 2.29
N ALA A 43 -2.54 -4.96 2.44
CA ALA A 43 -2.45 -4.10 3.61
C ALA A 43 -2.91 -4.81 4.89
N ILE A 44 -3.99 -5.62 4.81
CA ILE A 44 -4.48 -6.43 5.93
C ILE A 44 -3.43 -7.47 6.33
N ASP A 45 -2.82 -8.15 5.36
CA ASP A 45 -1.80 -9.16 5.61
C ASP A 45 -0.55 -8.55 6.25
N LEU A 46 -0.06 -7.43 5.71
CA LEU A 46 1.12 -6.75 6.22
C LEU A 46 0.88 -6.16 7.61
N ALA A 47 -0.33 -5.68 7.92
CA ALA A 47 -0.68 -5.11 9.22
C ALA A 47 -0.50 -6.10 10.38
N GLY A 48 -0.53 -7.42 10.12
CA GLY A 48 -0.23 -8.45 11.11
C GLY A 48 1.27 -8.66 11.39
N VAL A 49 2.15 -8.12 10.55
CA VAL A 49 3.60 -8.39 10.59
C VAL A 49 4.43 -7.14 10.87
N VAL A 50 4.03 -6.01 10.31
CA VAL A 50 4.77 -4.75 10.32
C VAL A 50 4.32 -3.82 11.46
N GLU A 51 5.09 -2.77 11.74
CA GLU A 51 4.70 -1.79 12.77
C GLU A 51 3.48 -0.98 12.33
N HIS A 52 3.47 -0.54 11.06
CA HIS A 52 2.45 0.34 10.52
C HIS A 52 2.32 0.21 9.00
N VAL A 53 1.10 0.27 8.48
CA VAL A 53 0.79 0.27 7.04
C VAL A 53 0.14 1.59 6.66
N THR A 54 0.55 2.18 5.53
CA THR A 54 -0.16 3.30 4.91
C THR A 54 -0.69 2.86 3.55
N LEU A 55 -2.00 2.77 3.39
CA LEU A 55 -2.65 2.46 2.13
C LEU A 55 -2.97 3.76 1.38
N LEU A 56 -2.44 3.88 0.17
CA LEU A 56 -2.61 5.04 -0.71
C LEU A 56 -3.53 4.65 -1.87
N GLU A 57 -4.69 5.29 -1.97
CA GLU A 57 -5.63 5.14 -3.08
C GLU A 57 -5.69 6.45 -3.87
N PHE A 58 -5.57 6.33 -5.20
CA PHE A 58 -5.60 7.45 -6.12
C PHE A 58 -7.02 8.02 -6.28
N ALA A 59 -8.02 7.16 -6.31
CA ALA A 59 -9.41 7.54 -6.37
C ALA A 59 -9.89 8.21 -5.07
N PRO A 60 -11.01 8.94 -5.10
CA PRO A 60 -11.66 9.46 -3.89
C PRO A 60 -12.24 8.36 -3.00
N GLU A 61 -12.28 7.12 -3.49
CA GLU A 61 -12.82 5.95 -2.79
C GLU A 61 -12.02 4.68 -3.14
N MET A 62 -12.01 3.71 -2.22
CA MET A 62 -11.44 2.40 -2.49
C MET A 62 -12.39 1.59 -3.38
N LYS A 63 -11.82 0.79 -4.30
CA LYS A 63 -12.57 -0.10 -5.19
C LYS A 63 -12.69 -1.53 -4.68
N ALA A 64 -12.06 -1.84 -3.55
CA ALA A 64 -12.12 -3.16 -2.95
C ALA A 64 -13.54 -3.49 -2.46
N ASP A 65 -13.83 -4.78 -2.30
CA ASP A 65 -15.09 -5.26 -1.74
C ASP A 65 -15.33 -4.66 -0.35
N GLN A 66 -16.58 -4.32 -0.04
CA GLN A 66 -16.92 -3.60 1.20
C GLN A 66 -16.41 -4.33 2.46
N VAL A 67 -16.46 -5.66 2.47
CA VAL A 67 -15.95 -6.48 3.59
C VAL A 67 -14.45 -6.26 3.83
N LEU A 68 -13.67 -6.08 2.78
CA LEU A 68 -12.24 -5.80 2.87
C LEU A 68 -11.99 -4.37 3.32
N GLN A 69 -12.78 -3.41 2.82
CA GLN A 69 -12.72 -2.01 3.26
C GLN A 69 -13.02 -1.87 4.75
N ASP A 70 -14.05 -2.55 5.24
CA ASP A 70 -14.43 -2.54 6.66
C ASP A 70 -13.35 -3.20 7.51
N LYS A 71 -12.80 -4.33 7.03
CA LYS A 71 -11.71 -5.04 7.70
C LYS A 71 -10.47 -4.17 7.83
N VAL A 72 -10.00 -3.55 6.76
CA VAL A 72 -8.77 -2.73 6.80
C VAL A 72 -8.96 -1.49 7.68
N ARG A 73 -10.15 -0.88 7.68
CA ARG A 73 -10.48 0.27 8.55
C ARG A 73 -10.56 -0.10 10.03
N SER A 74 -10.80 -1.37 10.35
CA SER A 74 -10.84 -1.84 11.75
C SER A 74 -9.45 -2.01 12.38
N LEU A 75 -8.39 -1.98 11.57
CA LEU A 75 -7.01 -2.20 12.01
C LEU A 75 -6.43 -0.91 12.61
N LYS A 76 -5.78 -1.02 13.78
CA LYS A 76 -5.29 0.14 14.54
C LYS A 76 -3.98 0.73 14.01
N ASN A 77 -3.27 -0.03 13.18
CA ASN A 77 -1.96 0.33 12.64
C ASN A 77 -1.99 0.53 11.13
N VAL A 78 -3.17 0.88 10.58
CA VAL A 78 -3.36 1.14 9.16
C VAL A 78 -3.97 2.51 8.95
N ASP A 79 -3.27 3.37 8.22
CA ASP A 79 -3.78 4.65 7.73
C ASP A 79 -4.21 4.52 6.26
N ILE A 80 -5.35 5.09 5.91
CA ILE A 80 -5.89 5.09 4.54
C ILE A 80 -5.92 6.52 4.03
N ILE A 81 -5.21 6.77 2.93
CA ILE A 81 -5.13 8.08 2.27
C ILE A 81 -5.78 7.94 0.90
N LEU A 82 -6.92 8.61 0.74
CA LEU A 82 -7.66 8.70 -0.53
C LEU A 82 -7.22 9.95 -1.29
N ASN A 83 -7.48 10.01 -2.61
CA ASN A 83 -6.98 11.07 -3.48
C ASN A 83 -5.45 11.25 -3.39
N ALA A 84 -4.73 10.14 -3.15
CA ALA A 84 -3.29 10.17 -3.09
C ALA A 84 -2.73 10.55 -4.47
N PRO A 85 -1.91 11.62 -4.56
CA PRO A 85 -1.36 12.03 -5.83
C PRO A 85 -0.47 10.92 -6.41
N ASP A 86 -0.63 10.67 -7.72
CA ASP A 86 0.26 9.80 -8.45
C ASP A 86 1.66 10.44 -8.46
N HIS A 87 2.58 9.94 -7.64
CA HIS A 87 3.98 10.33 -7.66
C HIS A 87 4.71 9.83 -8.95
N GLY A 88 3.96 9.25 -9.89
CA GLY A 88 4.40 8.59 -11.11
C GLY A 88 4.17 9.30 -12.42
N SER A 89 3.53 10.47 -12.41
CA SER A 89 3.57 11.35 -13.57
C SER A 89 4.50 12.51 -13.26
N GLY A 90 5.72 12.43 -13.81
CA GLY A 90 6.52 13.62 -14.00
C GLY A 90 5.64 14.66 -14.70
N GLY A 91 5.42 15.80 -14.03
CA GLY A 91 4.75 16.94 -14.62
C GLY A 91 5.33 17.23 -15.99
N ARG A 92 4.53 16.96 -17.02
CA ARG A 92 4.63 17.64 -18.29
C ARG A 92 3.26 18.26 -18.59
N ARG A 93 3.13 19.46 -18.02
CA ARG A 93 2.15 20.52 -18.29
C ARG A 93 0.73 20.25 -17.83
#